data_AF-A0A538HCE5-F1
#
_entry.id   AF-A0A538HCE5-F1
#
_cell.length_a   1.000
_cell.length_b   1.000
_cell.length_c   1.000
_cell.angle_alpha   90.00
_cell.angle_beta   90.00
_cell.angle_gamma   90.00
#
_symmetry.space_group_name_H-M   'P 1'
#
loop_
_entity.id
_entity.type
_entity.pdbx_description
1 polymer ?
#
loop_
_entity_poly.entity_id
_entity_poly.type
_entity_poly.pdbx_seq_one_letter_code
_entity_poly.pdbx_strand_id
1 'polypeptide(L)'
;MLKAAIRRFLVLLAGIAGVTAVLSLLGGLLGGGSVSRAVAIGFYLVGSFMLIAGFFIGNRGPVRPKGTGPMLFGSRIMRWATPLEREDSLNESALFVALGFVLIVIGVAVDSRTGLL
;
A
#
# COMPACT_ATOMS: atom_id res chain seq x y z
N MET A 1 -2.46 18.37 16.12
CA MET A 1 -2.74 17.77 14.79
C MET A 1 -2.16 16.36 14.64
N LEU A 2 -0.93 16.10 15.08
CA LEU A 2 -0.27 14.78 14.99
C LEU A 2 -1.11 13.60 15.53
N LYS A 3 -1.73 13.76 16.71
CA LYS A 3 -2.63 12.72 17.30
C LYS A 3 -3.77 12.32 16.35
N ALA A 4 -4.35 13.28 15.64
CA ALA A 4 -5.44 13.01 14.69
C ALA A 4 -4.92 12.32 13.42
N ALA A 5 -3.72 12.70 12.95
CA ALA A 5 -3.07 12.04 11.81
C ALA A 5 -2.72 10.58 12.13
N ILE A 6 -2.11 10.32 13.29
CA ILE A 6 -1.81 8.96 13.77
C ILE A 6 -3.10 8.13 13.84
N ARG A 7 -4.18 8.68 14.41
CA ARG A 7 -5.46 7.97 14.47
C ARG A 7 -5.98 7.58 13.08
N ARG A 8 -5.94 8.50 12.10
CA ARG A 8 -6.37 8.20 10.72
C ARG A 8 -5.49 7.14 10.07
N PHE A 9 -4.18 7.24 10.26
CA PHE A 9 -3.23 6.24 9.77
C PHE A 9 -3.51 4.86 10.37
N LEU A 10 -3.70 4.76 11.68
CA LEU A 10 -4.02 3.50 12.36
C LEU A 10 -5.35 2.91 11.91
N VAL A 11 -6.37 3.74 11.67
CA VAL A 11 -7.66 3.27 11.12
C VAL A 11 -7.48 2.70 9.72
N LEU A 12 -6.73 3.37 8.84
CA LEU A 12 -6.42 2.88 7.50
C LEU A 12 -5.62 1.57 7.56
N LEU A 13 -4.57 1.53 8.38
CA LEU A 13 -3.75 0.35 8.58
C LEU A 13 -4.58 -0.84 9.08
N ALA A 14 -5.39 -0.64 10.13
CA ALA A 14 -6.25 -1.68 10.69
C ALA A 14 -7.28 -2.17 9.68
N GLY A 15 -7.87 -1.28 8.88
CA GLY A 15 -8.81 -1.63 7.82
C GLY A 15 -8.15 -2.50 6.75
N ILE A 16 -7.02 -2.06 6.20
CA ILE A 16 -6.29 -2.82 5.17
C ILE A 16 -5.79 -4.15 5.72
N ALA A 17 -5.23 -4.14 6.93
CA ALA A 17 -4.72 -5.35 7.57
C ALA A 17 -5.83 -6.37 7.86
N GLY A 18 -6.98 -5.91 8.36
CA GLY A 18 -8.15 -6.75 8.62
C GLY A 18 -8.70 -7.38 7.35
N VAL A 19 -8.90 -6.59 6.29
CA VAL A 19 -9.37 -7.11 4.99
C VAL A 19 -8.36 -8.10 4.42
N THR A 20 -7.06 -7.79 4.47
CA THR A 20 -5.99 -8.67 3.99
C THR A 20 -6.00 -10.01 4.74
N ALA A 21 -6.07 -9.97 6.08
CA ALA A 21 -6.11 -11.17 6.90
C ALA A 21 -7.34 -12.02 6.58
N VAL A 22 -8.54 -11.43 6.51
CA VAL A 22 -9.78 -12.16 6.19
C VAL A 22 -9.70 -12.83 4.82
N LEU A 23 -9.30 -12.10 3.78
CA LEU A 23 -9.18 -12.65 2.42
C LEU A 23 -8.13 -13.76 2.35
N SER A 24 -7.02 -13.59 3.07
CA SER A 24 -5.94 -14.57 3.08
C SER A 24 -6.32 -15.83 3.86
N LEU A 25 -7.10 -15.70 4.94
CA LEU A 25 -7.68 -16.83 5.66
C LEU A 25 -8.63 -17.62 4.76
N LEU A 26 -9.52 -16.93 4.05
CA LEU A 26 -10.43 -17.57 3.10
C LEU A 26 -9.67 -18.33 2.01
N GLY A 27 -8.61 -17.73 1.46
CA GLY A 27 -7.74 -18.41 0.50
C GLY A 27 -6.98 -19.61 1.10
N GLY A 28 -6.49 -19.47 2.33
CA GLY A 28 -5.76 -20.52 3.05
C GLY A 28 -6.64 -21.74 3.38
N LEU A 29 -7.89 -21.51 3.77
CA LEU A 29 -8.88 -22.55 4.04
C LEU A 29 -9.17 -23.40 2.79
N LEU A 30 -9.22 -22.77 1.62
CA LEU A 30 -9.40 -23.47 0.35
C LEU A 30 -8.16 -24.27 -0.07
N GLY A 31 -6.97 -23.82 0.32
CA GLY A 31 -5.69 -24.45 -0.03
C GLY A 31 -5.20 -25.53 0.93
N GLY A 32 -5.86 -25.75 2.07
CA GLY A 32 -5.47 -26.76 3.08
C GLY A 32 -4.13 -26.51 3.78
N GLY A 33 -3.56 -25.31 3.65
CA GLY A 33 -2.27 -24.93 4.23
C GLY A 33 -2.37 -24.44 5.68
N SER A 34 -1.23 -24.10 6.28
CA SER A 34 -1.24 -23.50 7.62
C SER A 34 -1.80 -22.08 7.61
N VAL A 35 -2.65 -21.79 8.60
CA VAL A 35 -3.34 -20.51 8.77
C VAL A 35 -2.35 -19.34 8.89
N SER A 36 -1.32 -19.50 9.72
CA SER A 36 -0.25 -18.50 9.91
C SER A 36 0.42 -18.15 8.58
N ARG A 37 0.68 -19.15 7.76
CA ARG A 37 1.37 -18.98 6.48
C ARG A 37 0.49 -18.27 5.45
N ALA A 38 -0.78 -18.64 5.36
CA ALA A 38 -1.71 -18.01 4.43
C ALA A 38 -1.82 -16.51 4.73
N VAL A 39 -1.99 -16.15 6.01
CA VAL A 39 -2.07 -14.76 6.45
C VAL A 39 -0.77 -14.00 6.21
N ALA A 40 0.39 -14.60 6.54
CA ALA A 40 1.69 -13.98 6.28
C ALA A 40 1.91 -13.68 4.79
N ILE A 41 1.58 -14.64 3.91
CA ILE A 41 1.68 -14.44 2.45
C ILE A 41 0.79 -13.28 2.00
N GLY A 42 -0.44 -13.18 2.51
CA GLY A 42 -1.33 -12.07 2.24
C GLY A 42 -0.71 -10.71 2.58
N PHE A 43 -0.17 -10.60 3.78
CA PHE A 43 0.52 -9.39 4.23
C PHE A 43 1.74 -9.06 3.38
N TYR A 44 2.54 -10.05 2.99
CA TYR A 44 3.66 -9.84 2.07
C TYR A 44 3.20 -9.37 0.70
N LEU A 45 2.15 -9.97 0.15
CA LEU A 45 1.64 -9.63 -1.18
C LEU A 45 1.10 -8.21 -1.21
N VAL A 46 0.19 -7.88 -0.30
CA VAL A 46 -0.43 -6.54 -0.22
C VAL A 46 0.62 -5.50 0.17
N GLY A 47 1.50 -5.81 1.13
CA GLY A 47 2.56 -4.91 1.54
C GLY A 47 3.54 -4.60 0.41
N SER A 48 3.97 -5.63 -0.33
CA SER A 48 4.85 -5.46 -1.50
C SER A 48 4.19 -4.66 -2.61
N PHE A 49 2.91 -4.93 -2.88
CA PHE A 49 2.14 -4.14 -3.85
C PHE A 49 2.09 -2.67 -3.46
N MET A 50 1.83 -2.36 -2.19
CA MET A 50 1.81 -0.98 -1.70
C MET A 50 3.17 -0.30 -1.79
N LEU A 51 4.27 -1.00 -1.48
CA LEU A 51 5.62 -0.47 -1.65
C LEU A 51 5.92 -0.12 -3.12
N ILE A 52 5.59 -1.03 -4.03
CA ILE A 52 5.79 -0.83 -5.46
C ILE A 52 4.94 0.33 -5.97
N ALA A 53 3.65 0.37 -5.61
CA ALA A 53 2.75 1.45 -5.97
C ALA A 53 3.25 2.80 -5.42
N GLY A 54 3.65 2.84 -4.15
CA GLY A 54 4.22 4.03 -3.51
C GLY A 54 5.47 4.52 -4.25
N PHE A 55 6.40 3.63 -4.59
CA PHE A 55 7.57 3.96 -5.39
C PHE A 55 7.18 4.63 -6.71
N PHE A 56 6.25 4.06 -7.47
CA PHE A 56 5.84 4.66 -8.74
C PHE A 56 5.09 5.99 -8.56
N ILE A 57 4.28 6.14 -7.50
CA ILE A 57 3.58 7.38 -7.16
C ILE A 57 4.57 8.50 -6.83
N GLY A 58 5.58 8.21 -6.00
CA GLY A 58 6.60 9.18 -5.60
C GLY A 58 7.56 9.54 -6.73
N ASN A 59 7.86 8.59 -7.61
CA ASN A 59 8.73 8.79 -8.78
C ASN A 59 7.97 9.29 -10.03
N ARG A 60 6.71 9.73 -9.90
CA ARG A 60 6.00 10.35 -11.02
C ARG A 60 6.74 11.63 -11.43
N GLY A 61 7.39 11.59 -12.60
CA GLY A 61 8.22 12.69 -13.12
C GLY A 61 7.49 14.04 -13.19
N PRO A 62 8.18 15.17 -13.36
CA PRO A 62 7.60 16.51 -13.14
C PRO A 62 6.59 16.95 -14.21
N VAL A 63 6.41 16.17 -15.27
CA VAL A 63 5.48 16.42 -16.38
C VAL A 63 4.16 15.70 -16.12
N ARG A 64 3.03 16.40 -16.36
CA ARG A 64 1.67 15.93 -16.13
C ARG A 64 0.79 16.20 -17.36
N PRO A 65 -0.15 15.32 -17.71
CA PRO A 65 -1.11 15.60 -18.76
C PRO A 65 -2.06 16.76 -18.40
N LYS A 66 -2.47 17.53 -19.39
CA LYS A 66 -3.50 18.59 -19.29
C LYS A 66 -4.86 17.95 -19.62
N GLY A 67 -5.83 18.09 -18.71
CA GLY A 67 -7.19 17.53 -18.81
C GLY A 67 -7.55 16.62 -17.63
N THR A 68 -8.85 16.36 -17.43
CA THR A 68 -9.43 15.57 -16.31
C THR A 68 -9.97 14.20 -16.74
N GLY A 69 -9.51 13.66 -17.87
CA GLY A 69 -10.02 12.41 -18.45
C GLY A 69 -9.24 11.14 -18.04
N PRO A 70 -9.87 9.95 -18.10
CA PRO A 70 -9.21 8.67 -17.86
C PRO A 70 -8.06 8.47 -18.86
N MET A 71 -6.89 8.10 -18.33
CA MET A 71 -5.61 8.10 -19.05
C MET A 71 -5.44 6.91 -20.01
N LEU A 72 -6.52 6.21 -20.38
CA LEU A 72 -6.47 4.99 -21.21
C LEU A 72 -5.89 5.26 -22.61
N PHE A 73 -5.95 6.51 -23.10
CA PHE A 73 -5.41 6.90 -24.42
C PHE A 73 -4.38 8.03 -24.37
N GLY A 74 -3.93 8.43 -23.16
CA GLY A 74 -3.01 9.55 -22.97
C GLY A 74 -3.61 10.92 -23.35
N SER A 75 -3.15 11.99 -22.71
CA SER A 75 -3.34 13.35 -23.22
C SER A 75 -2.08 13.74 -23.96
N ARG A 76 -2.21 14.20 -25.21
CA ARG A 76 -1.07 14.73 -25.98
C ARG A 76 -0.57 16.08 -25.46
N ILE A 77 -1.34 16.72 -24.58
CA ILE A 77 -1.04 18.05 -24.06
C ILE A 77 -0.43 17.87 -22.67
N MET A 78 0.83 18.27 -22.51
CA MET A 78 1.57 18.15 -21.26
C MET A 78 1.75 19.52 -20.58
N ARG A 79 1.83 19.53 -19.25
CA ARG A 79 2.17 20.69 -18.42
C ARG A 79 3.10 20.29 -17.29
N TRP A 80 3.73 21.26 -16.65
CA TRP A 80 4.50 21.02 -15.44
C TRP A 80 3.59 20.84 -14.21
N ALA A 81 4.02 19.97 -13.29
CA ALA A 81 3.38 19.80 -12.00
C ALA A 81 3.58 21.04 -11.11
N THR A 82 2.50 21.48 -10.46
CA THR A 82 2.55 22.55 -9.46
C THR A 82 3.28 22.07 -8.20
N PRO A 83 3.78 22.97 -7.32
CA PRO A 83 4.39 22.58 -6.06
C PRO A 83 3.45 21.73 -5.19
N LEU A 84 2.17 22.12 -5.09
CA LEU A 84 1.16 21.39 -4.32
C LEU A 84 0.96 19.96 -4.85
N GLU A 85 0.92 19.76 -6.16
CA GLU A 85 0.81 18.42 -6.76
C GLU A 85 2.01 17.53 -6.47
N ARG A 86 3.20 18.13 -6.33
CA ARG A 86 4.42 17.40 -5.94
C ARG A 86 4.35 17.00 -4.47
N GLU A 87 3.95 17.92 -3.59
CA GLU A 87 3.74 17.64 -2.17
C GLU A 87 2.70 16.54 -1.97
N ASP A 88 1.57 16.59 -2.69
CA ASP A 88 0.54 15.56 -2.64
C ASP A 88 1.08 14.20 -3.13
N SER A 89 1.83 14.18 -4.23
CA SER A 89 2.44 12.94 -4.75
C SER A 89 3.44 12.34 -3.75
N LEU A 90 4.25 13.18 -3.09
CA LEU A 90 5.21 12.75 -2.07
C LEU A 90 4.50 12.25 -0.81
N ASN A 91 3.47 12.95 -0.35
CA ASN A 91 2.67 12.56 0.81
C ASN A 91 1.92 11.24 0.56
N GLU A 92 1.31 11.08 -0.61
CA GLU A 92 0.65 9.84 -1.04
C GLU A 92 1.66 8.70 -1.10
N SER A 93 2.82 8.91 -1.74
CA SER A 93 3.92 7.95 -1.76
C SER A 93 4.35 7.53 -0.36
N ALA A 94 4.55 8.49 0.55
CA ALA A 94 4.97 8.22 1.92
C ALA A 94 3.94 7.36 2.67
N LEU A 95 2.64 7.62 2.47
CA LEU A 95 1.57 6.80 3.05
C LEU A 95 1.60 5.36 2.52
N PHE A 96 1.70 5.18 1.20
CA PHE A 96 1.77 3.85 0.58
C PHE A 96 3.00 3.07 1.06
N VAL A 97 4.17 3.72 1.10
CA VAL A 97 5.41 3.10 1.55
C VAL A 97 5.34 2.73 3.03
N ALA A 98 4.87 3.64 3.89
CA ALA A 98 4.74 3.37 5.32
C ALA A 98 3.75 2.23 5.61
N LEU A 99 2.58 2.23 4.97
CA LEU A 99 1.60 1.15 5.11
C LEU A 99 2.16 -0.17 4.59
N GLY A 100 2.76 -0.18 3.39
CA GLY A 100 3.33 -1.39 2.80
C GLY A 100 4.43 -2.01 3.67
N PHE A 101 5.31 -1.17 4.20
CA PHE A 101 6.37 -1.59 5.12
C PHE A 101 5.81 -2.19 6.41
N VAL A 102 4.84 -1.52 7.05
CA VAL A 102 4.23 -2.01 8.30
C VAL A 102 3.48 -3.33 8.07
N LEU A 103 2.77 -3.48 6.95
CA LEU A 103 2.12 -4.75 6.61
C LEU A 103 3.13 -5.88 6.44
N ILE A 104 4.28 -5.63 5.80
CA ILE A 104 5.35 -6.64 5.70
C ILE A 104 5.86 -7.03 7.08
N VAL A 105 6.09 -6.06 7.98
CA VAL A 105 6.53 -6.34 9.36
C VAL A 105 5.49 -7.18 10.10
N ILE A 106 4.20 -6.88 9.94
CA ILE A 106 3.12 -7.72 10.51
C ILE A 106 3.17 -9.13 9.91
N GLY A 107 3.35 -9.26 8.60
CA GLY A 107 3.52 -10.56 7.94
C GLY A 107 4.68 -11.36 8.52
N VAL A 108 5.84 -10.72 8.74
CA VAL A 108 7.03 -11.32 9.34
C VAL A 108 6.76 -11.81 10.76
N ALA A 109 6.03 -11.03 11.56
CA ALA A 109 5.68 -11.37 12.94
C ALA A 109 4.66 -12.52 13.03
N VAL A 110 3.81 -12.70 12.01
CA VAL A 110 2.80 -13.77 11.94
C VAL A 110 3.36 -15.05 11.32
N ASP A 111 4.40 -14.96 10.50
CA ASP A 111 4.97 -16.10 9.78
C ASP A 111 5.68 -17.06 10.74
N SER A 112 5.05 -18.20 11.03
CA SER A 112 5.61 -19.21 11.93
C SER A 112 6.93 -19.82 11.44
N ARG A 113 7.36 -19.57 10.20
CA ARG A 113 8.67 -20.02 9.69
C ARG A 113 9.82 -19.08 10.03
N THR A 114 9.55 -17.80 10.31
CA THR A 114 10.61 -16.84 10.68
C THR A 114 11.03 -17.00 12.14
N GLY A 115 10.23 -17.69 12.97
CA GLY A 115 10.58 -18.06 14.33
C GLY A 115 10.72 -16.88 15.30
N LEU A 116 10.04 -15.77 15.02
CA LEU A 116 10.13 -14.54 15.82
C LEU A 116 9.15 -14.49 17.00
N LEU A 117 8.12 -15.35 17.00
CA LEU A 117 7.15 -15.54 18.09
C LEU A 117 6.67 -17.00 18.14
#